data_AF-A0A2M7CMW4-F1
#
_entry.id   AF-A0A2M7CMW4-F1
#
_cell.length_a   1.000
_cell.length_b   1.000
_cell.length_c   1.000
_cell.angle_alpha   90.00
_cell.angle_beta   90.00
_cell.angle_gamma   90.00
#
_symmetry.space_group_name_H-M   'P 1'
#
loop_
_entity.id
_entity.type
_entity.pdbx_description
1 polymer ?
#
loop_
_entity_poly.entity_id
_entity_poly.type
_entity_poly.pdbx_seq_one_letter_code
_entity_poly.pdbx_strand_id
1 'polypeptide(L)'
;MEAEMAGKFQFVMRSGPTVGALYPLEADSISIGRDASNGIQINDAEISRRHARLQFQGGKYVIEDAGSTNGTHVNGQRIMSAYVLKPGDVVSFGEGI
;
A
#
# COMPACT_ATOMS: atom_id res chain seq x y z
N MET A 1 25.54 10.26 2.83
CA MET A 1 24.32 10.48 3.63
C MET A 1 23.21 9.70 2.97
N GLU A 2 23.29 8.37 3.04
CA GLU A 2 22.36 7.44 2.41
C GLU A 2 22.30 6.24 3.37
N ALA A 3 21.11 5.68 3.61
CA ALA A 3 20.84 4.63 4.61
C ALA A 3 20.59 5.10 6.07
N GLU A 4 19.50 5.81 6.31
CA GLU A 4 18.75 5.68 7.60
C GLU A 4 17.25 5.40 7.39
N MET A 5 16.84 5.08 6.16
CA MET A 5 15.45 4.76 5.81
C MET A 5 15.18 3.26 5.66
N ALA A 6 16.21 2.41 5.78
CA ALA A 6 16.06 0.96 5.73
C ALA A 6 15.56 0.46 7.10
N GLY A 7 14.24 0.24 7.22
CA GLY A 7 13.70 -0.65 8.28
C GLY A 7 12.68 -0.06 9.27
N LYS A 8 12.15 1.16 9.10
CA LYS A 8 11.13 1.67 10.05
C LYS A 8 9.69 1.24 9.72
N PHE A 9 9.38 0.97 8.46
CA PHE A 9 8.01 0.67 8.05
C PHE A 9 7.95 -0.56 7.17
N GLN A 10 7.00 -1.43 7.47
CA GLN A 10 6.70 -2.62 6.70
C GLN A 10 5.18 -2.80 6.66
N PHE A 11 4.65 -3.23 5.52
CA PHE A 11 3.31 -3.80 5.51
C PHE A 11 3.37 -5.27 5.84
N VAL A 12 2.40 -5.69 6.63
CA VAL A 12 2.13 -7.10 6.87
C VAL A 12 0.81 -7.41 6.21
N MET A 13 0.79 -8.37 5.30
CA MET A 13 -0.48 -8.80 4.72
C MET A 13 -1.28 -9.55 5.78
N ARG A 14 -2.37 -8.93 6.24
CA ARG A 14 -3.30 -9.54 7.19
C ARG A 14 -4.34 -10.44 6.52
N SER A 15 -4.77 -10.06 5.31
CA SER A 15 -5.80 -10.75 4.53
C SER A 15 -5.43 -10.72 3.06
N GLY A 16 -5.70 -11.81 2.32
CA GLY A 16 -5.43 -11.93 0.88
C GLY A 16 -4.64 -13.19 0.51
N PRO A 17 -4.06 -13.26 -0.70
CA PRO A 17 -3.39 -14.46 -1.21
C PRO A 17 -2.10 -14.82 -0.46
N THR A 18 -1.44 -13.86 0.19
CA THR A 18 -0.13 -14.04 0.83
C THR A 18 -0.13 -13.55 2.28
N VAL A 19 -1.11 -14.02 3.08
CA VAL A 19 -1.20 -13.69 4.52
C VAL A 19 0.10 -14.00 5.25
N GLY A 20 0.55 -13.06 6.08
CA GLY A 20 1.81 -13.15 6.83
C GLY A 20 3.04 -12.67 6.04
N ALA A 21 2.91 -12.34 4.76
CA ALA A 21 4.00 -11.75 4.00
C ALA A 21 4.35 -10.35 4.53
N LEU A 22 5.65 -10.09 4.63
CA LEU A 22 6.23 -8.81 5.03
C LEU A 22 6.72 -8.07 3.79
N TYR A 23 6.24 -6.85 3.60
CA TYR A 23 6.64 -5.97 2.51
C TYR A 23 7.37 -4.77 3.10
N PRO A 24 8.70 -4.76 3.10
CA PRO A 24 9.47 -3.64 3.62
C PRO A 24 9.29 -2.41 2.72
N LEU A 25 9.05 -1.25 3.34
CA LEU A 25 8.93 0.02 2.63
C LEU A 25 10.31 0.69 2.61
N GLU A 26 11.09 0.40 1.57
CA GLU A 26 12.49 0.88 1.46
C GLU A 26 12.66 2.01 0.43
N ALA A 27 11.62 2.28 -0.37
CA ALA A 27 11.66 3.31 -1.41
C ALA A 27 10.77 4.51 -1.07
N ASP A 28 11.14 5.68 -1.60
CA ASP A 28 10.35 6.91 -1.49
C ASP A 28 9.04 6.83 -2.28
N SER A 29 8.96 5.99 -3.31
CA SER A 29 7.74 5.77 -4.07
C SER A 29 7.54 4.28 -4.32
N ILE A 30 6.41 3.75 -3.86
CA ILE A 30 6.08 2.33 -3.98
C ILE A 30 4.71 2.22 -4.62
N SER A 31 4.62 1.54 -5.75
CA SER A 31 3.35 1.20 -6.38
C SER A 31 2.81 -0.11 -5.81
N ILE A 32 1.48 -0.19 -5.69
CA ILE A 32 0.75 -1.37 -5.24
C ILE A 32 -0.25 -1.76 -6.32
N GLY A 33 -0.29 -3.04 -6.65
CA GLY A 33 -1.30 -3.60 -7.55
C GLY A 33 -1.01 -5.06 -7.86
N ARG A 34 -1.84 -5.68 -8.71
CA ARG A 34 -1.63 -7.10 -9.06
C ARG A 34 -0.50 -7.35 -10.04
N ASP A 35 -0.07 -6.30 -10.75
CA ASP A 35 1.00 -6.42 -11.73
C ASP A 35 2.35 -6.61 -11.04
N ALA A 36 3.20 -7.50 -11.56
CA ALA A 36 4.53 -7.75 -11.02
C ALA A 36 5.48 -6.55 -11.17
N SER A 37 5.12 -5.56 -12.00
CA SER A 37 5.86 -4.29 -12.13
C SER A 37 5.66 -3.35 -10.93
N ASN A 38 4.76 -3.68 -10.01
CA ASN A 38 4.56 -2.89 -8.80
C ASN A 38 5.56 -3.27 -7.71
N GLY A 39 5.97 -2.30 -6.89
CA GLY A 39 6.85 -2.57 -5.75
C GLY A 39 6.22 -3.55 -4.74
N ILE A 40 4.90 -3.50 -4.58
CA ILE A 40 4.14 -4.51 -3.85
C ILE A 40 3.14 -5.16 -4.80
N GLN A 41 3.45 -6.40 -5.18
CA GLN A 41 2.56 -7.21 -5.98
C GLN A 41 1.55 -7.92 -5.08
N ILE A 42 0.26 -7.71 -5.34
CA ILE A 42 -0.81 -8.45 -4.70
C ILE A 42 -1.60 -9.20 -5.78
N ASN A 43 -1.36 -10.50 -5.90
CA ASN A 43 -1.99 -11.33 -6.92
C ASN A 43 -3.45 -11.66 -6.58
N ASP A 44 -4.31 -10.66 -6.71
CA ASP A 44 -5.75 -10.76 -6.46
C ASP A 44 -6.55 -10.22 -7.65
N ALA A 45 -7.68 -10.84 -7.95
CA ALA A 45 -8.54 -10.45 -9.07
C ALA A 45 -9.25 -9.12 -8.80
N GLU A 46 -9.55 -8.82 -7.53
CA GLU A 46 -10.21 -7.58 -7.10
C GLU A 46 -9.27 -6.36 -7.13
N ILE A 47 -7.96 -6.61 -7.21
CA ILE A 47 -6.95 -5.57 -7.22
C ILE A 47 -6.59 -5.22 -8.66
N SER A 48 -6.74 -3.94 -9.01
CA SER A 48 -6.32 -3.41 -10.29
C SER A 48 -4.80 -3.57 -10.52
N ARG A 49 -4.38 -3.65 -11.79
CA ARG A 49 -2.96 -3.73 -12.18
C ARG A 49 -2.12 -2.64 -11.52
N ARG A 50 -2.65 -1.42 -11.44
CA ARG A 50 -2.11 -0.30 -10.66
C ARG A 50 -3.26 0.17 -9.78
N HIS A 51 -3.22 -0.17 -8.50
CA HIS A 51 -4.33 0.08 -7.58
C HIS A 51 -4.06 1.33 -6.76
N ALA A 52 -2.91 1.37 -6.08
CA ALA A 52 -2.53 2.48 -5.23
C ALA A 52 -1.05 2.80 -5.37
N ARG A 53 -0.67 3.99 -4.90
CA ARG A 53 0.72 4.41 -4.82
C ARG A 53 0.99 4.98 -3.44
N LEU A 54 2.08 4.56 -2.85
CA LEU A 54 2.69 5.18 -1.68
C LEU A 54 3.77 6.14 -2.11
N GLN A 55 3.80 7.28 -1.44
CA GLN A 55 4.86 8.27 -1.54
C GLN A 55 5.34 8.63 -0.14
N PHE A 56 6.65 8.64 0.05
CA PHE A 56 7.27 9.08 1.28
C PHE A 56 7.44 10.60 1.21
N GLN A 57 6.71 11.33 2.07
CA GLN A 57 6.77 12.78 2.14
C GLN A 57 6.91 13.22 3.59
N GLY A 58 7.93 14.03 3.88
CA GLY A 58 8.13 14.64 5.20
C GLY A 58 8.25 13.64 6.35
N GLY A 59 8.85 12.48 6.12
CA GLY A 59 9.02 11.45 7.15
C GLY A 59 7.85 10.48 7.30
N LYS A 60 6.81 10.59 6.45
CA LYS A 60 5.60 9.77 6.53
C LYS A 60 5.25 9.19 5.15
N TYR A 61 4.63 8.01 5.16
CA TYR A 61 4.07 7.43 3.95
C TYR A 61 2.69 7.99 3.68
N VAL A 62 2.45 8.42 2.45
CA VAL A 62 1.19 8.93 1.96
C VAL A 62 0.70 7.97 0.89
N ILE A 63 -0.47 7.39 1.06
CA ILE A 63 -1.09 6.50 0.08
C ILE A 63 -2.14 7.24 -0.73
N GLU A 64 -2.13 7.02 -2.04
CA GLU A 64 -3.09 7.59 -2.97
C GLU A 64 -3.65 6.49 -3.87
N ASP A 65 -4.94 6.57 -4.16
CA ASP A 65 -5.59 5.68 -5.12
C ASP A 65 -5.20 6.06 -6.55
N ALA A 66 -4.76 5.09 -7.35
CA ALA A 66 -4.29 5.31 -8.71
C ALA A 66 -5.39 5.18 -9.78
N GLY A 67 -6.66 5.33 -9.39
CA GLY A 67 -7.82 5.06 -10.24
C GLY A 67 -8.22 3.58 -10.20
N SER A 68 -8.19 2.97 -9.02
CA SER A 68 -8.58 1.57 -8.86
C SER A 68 -10.09 1.38 -9.03
N THR A 69 -10.49 0.16 -9.39
CA THR A 69 -11.91 -0.16 -9.62
C THR A 69 -12.69 -0.17 -8.30
N ASN A 70 -12.16 -0.82 -7.27
CA ASN A 70 -12.85 -0.99 -5.98
C ASN A 70 -12.52 0.11 -4.97
N GLY A 71 -11.49 0.93 -5.25
CA GLY A 71 -11.01 1.96 -4.35
C GLY A 71 -10.06 1.43 -3.28
N THR A 72 -9.25 2.35 -2.77
CA THR A 72 -8.38 2.12 -1.60
C THR A 72 -9.12 2.48 -0.32
N HIS A 73 -9.05 1.60 0.69
CA HIS A 73 -9.65 1.79 2.00
C HIS A 73 -8.56 1.82 3.07
N VAL A 74 -8.68 2.73 4.04
CA VAL A 74 -7.79 2.82 5.20
C VAL A 74 -8.64 2.78 6.46
N ASN A 75 -8.35 1.84 7.36
CA ASN A 75 -9.13 1.54 8.57
C ASN A 75 -10.64 1.34 8.28
N GLY A 76 -10.96 0.68 7.16
CA GLY A 76 -12.34 0.45 6.71
C GLY A 76 -13.02 1.67 6.06
N GLN A 77 -12.34 2.82 5.96
CA GLN A 77 -12.87 4.01 5.29
C GLN A 77 -12.22 4.19 3.92
N ARG A 78 -13.03 4.34 2.88
CA ARG A 78 -12.54 4.62 1.53
C ARG A 78 -11.86 5.99 1.50
N ILE A 79 -10.63 6.04 1.02
CA ILE A 79 -9.93 7.31 0.80
C ILE A 79 -10.34 7.87 -0.57
N MET A 80 -10.61 9.17 -0.63
CA MET A 80 -10.91 9.86 -1.90
C MET A 80 -9.70 10.65 -2.44
N SER A 81 -8.73 10.92 -1.57
CA SER A 81 -7.51 11.67 -1.86
C SER A 81 -6.33 11.02 -1.13
N ALA A 82 -5.12 11.52 -1.41
CA ALA A 82 -3.91 11.15 -0.70
C ALA A 82 -4.11 11.16 0.84
N TYR A 83 -3.85 10.02 1.47
CA TYR A 83 -4.00 9.81 2.91
C TYR A 83 -2.65 9.54 3.56
N VAL A 84 -2.32 10.27 4.62
CA VAL A 84 -1.08 10.10 5.36
C VAL A 84 -1.21 8.92 6.31
N LEU A 85 -0.51 7.83 6.01
CA LEU A 85 -0.51 6.63 6.82
C LEU A 85 0.26 6.82 8.13
N LYS A 86 -0.27 6.17 9.15
CA LYS A 86 0.32 6.06 10.48
C LYS A 86 0.64 4.61 10.78
N PRO A 87 1.65 4.34 11.63
CA PRO A 87 1.90 3.00 12.13
C PRO A 87 0.63 2.44 12.79
N GLY A 88 0.21 1.25 12.38
CA GLY A 88 -1.01 0.59 12.86
C GLY A 88 -2.24 0.78 11.96
N ASP A 89 -2.19 1.69 10.98
CA ASP A 89 -3.27 1.82 10.00
C ASP A 89 -3.39 0.55 9.15
N VAL A 90 -4.62 0.10 8.95
CA VAL A 90 -4.91 -1.07 8.10
C VAL A 90 -5.36 -0.59 6.73
N VAL A 91 -4.59 -0.92 5.69
CA VAL A 91 -4.95 -0.58 4.31
C VAL A 91 -5.56 -1.81 3.64
N SER A 92 -6.69 -1.63 2.98
CA SER A 92 -7.41 -2.66 2.24
C SER A 92 -7.62 -2.21 0.80
N PHE A 93 -7.41 -3.14 -0.13
CA PHE A 93 -7.54 -2.92 -1.57
C PHE A 93 -8.54 -3.96 -2.08
N GLY A 94 -9.63 -3.53 -2.73
CA GLY A 94 -10.69 -4.45 -3.14
C GLY A 94 -12.01 -4.21 -2.40
N GLU A 95 -12.95 -5.15 -2.53
CA GLU A 95 -14.21 -5.11 -1.79
C GLU A 95 -13.91 -5.39 -0.31
N GLY A 96 -14.28 -4.44 0.56
CA GLY A 96 -13.95 -4.51 1.99
C GLY A 96 -14.67 -5.68 2.65
N ILE A 97 -13.92 -6.71 3.04
CA ILE A 97 -14.41 -7.79 3.91
C ILE A 97 -14.02 -7.50 5.35
#